data_AF-A0A2G5TL50-F1
#
_entry.id   AF-A0A2G5TL50-F1
#
_cell.length_a   1.000
_cell.length_b   1.000
_cell.length_c   1.000
_cell.angle_alpha   90.00
_cell.angle_beta   90.00
_cell.angle_gamma   90.00
#
_symmetry.space_group_name_H-M   'P 1'
#
loop_
_entity.id
_entity.type
_entity.pdbx_description
1 polymer ?
#
loop_
_entity_poly.entity_id
_entity_poly.type
_entity_poly.pdbx_seq_one_letter_code
_entity_poly.pdbx_strand_id
1 'polypeptide(L)'
;MQCVINTCDCKRGYVRNALGKCVTVFDCTRATTKCPENETFHECGSACEPSCANPNPEICTEQCIINTCQCAPGFVRHGFNCVSPSECPPRGI
;
A
#
# COMPACT_ATOMS: atom_id res chain seq x y z
N MET A 1 14.91 -1.53 4.66
CA MET A 1 14.24 -2.30 5.74
C MET A 1 14.99 -2.02 7.01
N GLN A 2 14.36 -1.34 7.98
CA GLN A 2 14.97 -1.08 9.28
C GLN A 2 14.63 -2.25 10.20
N CYS A 3 15.64 -3.00 10.64
CA CYS A 3 15.48 -3.98 11.73
C CYS A 3 15.58 -3.23 13.06
N VAL A 4 14.52 -3.26 13.86
CA VAL A 4 14.52 -2.68 15.20
C VAL A 4 14.98 -3.74 16.19
N ILE A 5 16.12 -3.53 16.85
CA ILE A 5 16.67 -4.49 17.82
C ILE A 5 15.75 -4.57 19.05
N ASN A 6 15.44 -5.78 19.53
CA ASN A 6 14.53 -6.10 20.64
C ASN A 6 13.02 -5.89 20.37
N THR A 7 12.56 -5.99 19.11
CA THR A 7 11.12 -6.09 18.81
C THR A 7 10.71 -7.51 18.43
N CYS A 8 9.47 -7.87 18.73
CA CYS A 8 8.85 -9.10 18.21
C CYS A 8 8.20 -8.81 16.86
N ASP A 9 8.70 -9.44 15.81
CA ASP A 9 8.06 -9.41 14.48
C ASP A 9 7.11 -10.58 14.27
N CYS A 10 6.21 -10.44 13.30
CA CYS A 10 5.37 -11.55 12.88
C CYS A 10 6.23 -12.63 12.21
N LYS A 11 5.83 -13.90 12.38
CA LYS A 11 6.45 -15.03 11.67
C LYS A 11 6.41 -14.79 10.17
N ARG A 12 7.36 -15.36 9.43
CA ARG A 12 7.39 -15.29 7.97
C ARG A 12 6.04 -15.69 7.38
N GLY A 13 5.50 -14.86 6.49
CA GLY A 13 4.18 -15.06 5.86
C GLY A 13 3.00 -14.44 6.61
N TYR A 14 3.22 -13.84 7.78
CA TYR A 14 2.20 -13.14 8.56
C TYR A 14 2.44 -11.63 8.59
N VAL A 15 1.36 -10.87 8.67
CA VAL A 15 1.36 -9.40 8.79
C VAL A 15 0.66 -8.99 10.07
N ARG A 16 1.07 -7.86 10.67
CA ARG A 16 0.44 -7.33 11.88
C ARG A 16 -0.76 -6.47 11.49
N ASN A 17 -1.96 -6.85 11.93
CA ASN A 17 -3.17 -6.06 11.70
C ASN A 17 -3.31 -4.91 12.71
N ALA A 18 -4.33 -4.06 12.55
CA ALA A 18 -4.59 -2.90 13.40
C ALA A 18 -4.92 -3.27 14.86
N LEU A 19 -5.34 -4.51 15.13
CA LEU A 19 -5.54 -5.04 16.48
C LEU A 19 -4.25 -5.54 17.12
N GLY A 20 -3.11 -5.42 16.44
CA GLY A 20 -1.80 -5.87 16.90
C GLY A 20 -1.55 -7.38 16.74
N LYS A 21 -2.47 -8.12 16.10
CA LYS A 21 -2.35 -9.57 15.90
C LYS A 21 -1.59 -9.89 14.60
N CYS A 22 -0.80 -10.95 14.61
CA CYS A 22 -0.18 -11.50 13.40
C CYS A 22 -1.16 -12.43 12.70
N VAL A 23 -1.58 -12.06 11.49
CA VAL A 23 -2.59 -12.76 10.68
C VAL A 23 -2.08 -12.98 9.25
N THR A 24 -2.76 -13.80 8.46
CA THR A 24 -2.43 -13.91 7.03
C THR A 24 -3.01 -12.70 6.27
N VAL A 25 -2.48 -12.38 5.09
CA VAL A 25 -3.01 -11.27 4.26
C VAL A 25 -4.48 -11.50 3.90
N PHE A 26 -4.91 -12.76 3.77
CA PHE A 26 -6.30 -13.11 3.49
C PHE A 26 -7.25 -12.81 4.66
N ASP A 27 -6.73 -12.79 5.89
CA ASP A 27 -7.50 -12.48 7.10
C ASP A 27 -7.58 -10.97 7.38
N CYS A 28 -6.85 -10.14 6.63
CA CYS A 28 -6.98 -8.69 6.72
C CYS A 28 -8.35 -8.27 6.20
N THR A 29 -9.03 -7.42 6.94
CA THR A 29 -10.33 -6.87 6.55
C THR A 29 -10.30 -5.36 6.66
N ARG A 30 -11.29 -4.68 6.07
CA ARG A 30 -11.44 -3.22 6.21
C ARG A 30 -11.48 -2.77 7.68
N ALA A 31 -12.09 -3.57 8.56
CA ALA A 31 -12.21 -3.27 9.99
C ALA A 31 -10.91 -3.50 10.77
N THR A 32 -10.01 -4.33 10.26
CA THR A 32 -8.78 -4.73 10.95
C THR A 32 -7.52 -4.20 10.27
N THR A 33 -7.68 -3.44 9.18
CA THR A 33 -6.57 -2.84 8.43
C THR A 33 -6.56 -1.34 8.66
N LYS A 34 -5.40 -0.81 9.00
CA LYS A 34 -5.18 0.64 9.09
C LYS A 34 -4.27 1.02 7.93
N CYS A 35 -4.83 1.70 6.93
CA CYS A 35 -4.02 2.24 5.85
C CYS A 35 -3.26 3.49 6.32
N PRO A 36 -2.06 3.73 5.76
CA PRO A 36 -1.34 5.00 5.92
C PRO A 36 -2.16 6.20 5.45
N GLU A 37 -1.61 7.39 5.69
CA GLU A 37 -2.20 8.64 5.19
C GLU A 37 -2.30 8.61 3.65
N ASN A 38 -3.39 9.18 3.13
CA ASN A 38 -3.71 9.23 1.70
C ASN A 38 -3.84 7.86 1.01
N GLU A 39 -4.10 6.80 1.79
CA GLU A 39 -4.38 5.46 1.30
C GLU A 39 -5.77 4.99 1.74
N THR A 40 -6.43 4.21 0.89
CA THR A 40 -7.72 3.57 1.13
C THR A 40 -7.56 2.05 1.05
N PHE A 41 -8.31 1.33 1.90
CA PHE A 41 -8.33 -0.13 1.86
C PHE A 41 -9.18 -0.63 0.69
N HIS A 42 -8.63 -1.58 -0.05
CA HIS A 42 -9.30 -2.29 -1.15
C HIS A 42 -9.26 -3.80 -0.87
N GLU A 43 -10.42 -4.44 -0.84
CA GLU A 43 -10.52 -5.90 -0.81
C GLU A 43 -9.93 -6.51 -2.10
N CYS A 44 -10.11 -5.80 -3.22
CA CYS A 44 -9.51 -6.10 -4.50
C CYS A 44 -8.88 -4.83 -5.09
N GLY A 45 -7.58 -4.65 -4.88
CA GLY A 45 -6.81 -3.52 -5.41
C GLY A 45 -6.26 -3.81 -6.81
N SER A 46 -5.98 -2.74 -7.56
CA SER A 46 -5.39 -2.82 -8.90
C SER A 46 -3.89 -3.08 -8.85
N ALA A 47 -3.36 -3.95 -9.72
CA ALA A 47 -1.91 -4.10 -9.90
C ALA A 47 -1.23 -2.86 -10.51
N CYS A 48 -2.02 -1.92 -11.02
CA CYS A 48 -1.58 -0.67 -11.63
C CYS A 48 -2.02 0.53 -10.81
N GLU A 49 -1.48 0.64 -9.61
CA GLU A 49 -1.68 1.86 -8.86
C GLU A 49 -0.92 3.04 -9.51
N PRO A 50 -1.55 4.22 -9.66
CA PRO A 50 -0.88 5.45 -10.10
C PRO A 50 0.37 5.76 -9.27
N SER A 51 1.45 6.18 -9.92
CA SER A 51 2.70 6.56 -9.25
C SER A 51 3.27 7.85 -9.84
N CYS A 52 4.18 8.51 -9.13
CA CYS A 52 4.87 9.69 -9.71
C CYS A 52 5.62 9.38 -11.01
N ALA A 53 6.12 8.16 -11.18
CA ALA A 53 6.78 7.73 -12.42
C ALA A 53 5.77 7.52 -13.55
N ASN A 54 4.63 6.91 -13.23
CA ASN A 54 3.54 6.63 -14.16
C ASN A 54 2.18 7.02 -13.53
N PRO A 55 1.74 8.30 -13.66
CA PRO A 55 0.51 8.77 -13.04
C PRO A 55 -0.75 8.18 -13.66
N ASN A 56 -0.70 7.81 -14.94
CA ASN A 56 -1.84 7.29 -15.69
C ASN A 56 -1.44 5.95 -16.35
N PRO A 57 -1.43 4.84 -15.60
CA PRO A 57 -1.14 3.53 -16.18
C PRO A 57 -2.23 3.11 -17.18
N GLU A 58 -1.88 3.00 -18.46
CA GLU A 58 -2.82 2.67 -19.54
C GLU A 58 -3.06 1.17 -19.73
N ILE A 59 -2.02 0.35 -19.48
CA ILE A 59 -2.06 -1.11 -19.68
C ILE A 59 -1.97 -1.79 -18.33
N CYS A 60 -3.04 -2.48 -17.96
CA CYS A 60 -3.15 -3.15 -16.66
C CYS A 60 -3.70 -4.54 -16.78
N THR A 61 -3.15 -5.43 -15.98
CA THR A 61 -3.70 -6.77 -15.80
C THR A 61 -4.90 -6.69 -14.86
N GLU A 62 -5.91 -7.51 -15.10
CA GLU A 62 -7.08 -7.72 -14.21
C GLU A 62 -6.72 -8.49 -12.92
N GLN A 63 -5.48 -8.35 -12.45
CA GLN A 63 -5.00 -8.98 -11.23
C GLN A 63 -5.56 -8.25 -10.02
N CYS A 64 -6.16 -9.04 -9.14
CA CYS A 64 -6.71 -8.57 -7.87
C CYS A 64 -5.65 -8.65 -6.77
N ILE A 65 -5.13 -7.51 -6.33
CA ILE A 65 -4.29 -7.45 -5.13
C ILE A 65 -5.22 -7.49 -3.92
N ILE A 66 -5.27 -8.65 -3.26
CA ILE A 66 -6.22 -8.90 -2.17
C ILE A 66 -5.86 -8.11 -0.92
N ASN A 67 -6.87 -7.49 -0.29
CA ASN A 67 -6.80 -6.84 1.02
C ASN A 67 -5.61 -5.86 1.16
N THR A 68 -5.45 -4.97 0.19
CA THR A 68 -4.33 -4.02 0.12
C THR A 68 -4.77 -2.60 0.43
N CYS A 69 -3.85 -1.78 0.93
CA CYS A 69 -3.99 -0.33 0.90
C CYS A 69 -3.47 0.20 -0.42
N GLN A 70 -4.21 1.11 -1.03
CA GLN A 70 -3.79 1.82 -2.24
C GLN A 70 -4.03 3.31 -2.11
N CYS A 71 -3.28 4.13 -2.85
CA CYS A 71 -3.45 5.58 -2.88
C CYS A 71 -4.92 5.93 -3.12
N ALA A 72 -5.45 6.81 -2.27
CA ALA A 72 -6.79 7.33 -2.40
C ALA A 72 -6.95 8.06 -3.75
N PRO A 73 -8.17 8.18 -4.28
CA PRO A 73 -8.41 8.90 -5.52
C PRO A 73 -7.80 10.31 -5.51
N GLY A 74 -7.02 10.64 -6.54
CA GLY A 74 -6.31 11.91 -6.66
C GLY A 74 -4.89 11.92 -6.09
N PHE A 75 -4.43 10.85 -5.44
CA PHE A 75 -3.06 10.67 -4.97
C PHE A 75 -2.30 9.67 -5.84
N VAL A 76 -0.97 9.78 -5.82
CA VAL A 76 -0.06 8.91 -6.56
C VAL A 76 1.03 8.36 -5.64
N ARG A 77 1.46 7.12 -5.89
CA ARG A 77 2.50 6.46 -5.10
C ARG A 77 3.87 7.09 -5.37
N HIS A 78 4.57 7.44 -4.30
CA HIS A 78 5.97 7.80 -4.31
C HIS A 78 6.71 7.09 -3.17
N GLY A 79 7.47 6.04 -3.51
CA GLY A 79 8.11 5.19 -2.51
C GLY A 79 7.08 4.46 -1.65
N PHE A 80 7.07 4.74 -0.35
CA PHE A 80 6.12 4.15 0.61
C PHE A 80 4.93 5.05 0.95
N ASN A 81 4.83 6.24 0.33
CA ASN A 81 3.80 7.22 0.64
C ASN A 81 2.93 7.50 -0.59
N CYS A 82 1.70 7.93 -0.35
CA CYS A 82 0.82 8.50 -1.37
C CYS A 82 0.82 10.03 -1.23
N VAL A 83 1.21 10.70 -2.30
CA VAL A 83 1.39 12.16 -2.35
C VAL A 83 0.49 12.76 -3.42
N SER A 84 0.23 14.06 -3.35
CA SER A 84 -0.45 14.74 -4.45
C SER A 84 0.45 14.73 -5.69
N PRO A 85 -0.11 14.70 -6.93
CA PRO A 85 0.70 14.74 -8.15
C PRO A 85 1.65 15.95 -8.23
N SER A 86 1.30 17.07 -7.60
CA SER A 86 2.13 18.28 -7.50
C SER A 86 3.35 18.12 -6.59
N GLU A 87 3.34 17.16 -5.65
CA GLU A 87 4.44 16.87 -4.74
C GLU A 87 5.42 15.83 -5.32
N CYS A 88 5.16 15.32 -6.52
CA CYS A 88 6.08 14.43 -7.19
C CYS A 88 7.42 15.14 -7.46
N PRO A 89 8.56 14.47 -7.24
CA PRO A 89 9.83 15.06 -7.58
C PRO A 89 9.89 15.32 -9.09
N PRO A 90 10.53 16.43 -9.52
CA PRO A 90 10.75 16.66 -10.94
C PRO A 90 11.50 15.46 -11.53
N ARG A 91 11.06 15.00 -12.70
CA ARG A 91 11.74 13.93 -13.43
C ARG A 91 13.19 14.37 -13.64
N GLY A 92 14.13 13.69 -12.99
CA GLY A 92 15.55 14.02 -13.07
C GLY A 92 16.02 14.03 -14.51
N ILE A 93 16.69 15.11 -14.89
CA ILE A 93 17.51 15.25 -16.10
C ILE A 93 18.88 14.64 -15.81
#